data_AF-A0A2V8EPN6-F1
#
_entry.id   AF-A0A2V8EPN6-F1
#
_cell.length_a   1.000
_cell.length_b   1.000
_cell.length_c   1.000
_cell.angle_alpha   90.00
_cell.angle_beta   90.00
_cell.angle_gamma   90.00
#
_symmetry.space_group_name_H-M   'P 1'
#
loop_
_entity.id
_entity.type
_entity.pdbx_description
1 polymer ?
#
loop_
_entity_poly.entity_id
_entity_poly.type
_entity_poly.pdbx_seq_one_letter_code
_entity_poly.pdbx_strand_id
1 'polypeptide(L)' 'PKLRDIFDKRKDKTMFIIAAGTLRYKDIVNVIDAARGAGVEKVGIVTEGMRRAAGATTGSN' A
#
# COMPACT_ATOMS: atom_id res chain seq x y z
N PRO A 1 1.53 19.61 0.07
CA PRO A 1 0.81 18.34 -0.17
C PRO A 1 1.37 17.26 0.76
N LYS A 2 0.58 16.77 1.72
CA LYS A 2 1.09 16.12 2.94
C LYS A 2 1.89 14.83 2.70
N LEU A 3 1.54 14.01 1.70
CA LEU A 3 2.31 12.81 1.37
C LEU A 3 3.72 13.13 0.86
N ARG A 4 3.85 14.15 0.00
CA ARG A 4 5.14 14.54 -0.56
C ARG A 4 6.10 14.96 0.55
N ASP A 5 5.63 15.79 1.48
CA ASP A 5 6.44 16.24 2.61
C ASP A 5 6.89 15.08 3.54
N ILE A 6 6.06 14.04 3.66
CA ILE A 6 6.36 12.83 4.43
C ILE A 6 7.42 11.96 3.75
N PHE A 7 7.29 11.73 2.45
CA PHE A 7 8.18 10.83 1.72
C PHE A 7 9.49 11.49 1.28
N ASP A 8 9.54 12.82 1.16
CA ASP A 8 10.76 13.53 0.77
C ASP A 8 11.89 13.36 1.80
N LYS A 9 11.53 13.23 3.09
CA LYS A 9 12.48 13.06 4.20
C LYS A 9 12.87 11.60 4.46
N ARG A 10 12.30 10.63 3.74
CA ARG A 10 12.52 9.20 3.99
C ARG A 10 13.56 8.63 3.03
N LYS A 11 14.46 7.80 3.56
CA LYS A 11 15.39 6.99 2.76
C LYS A 11 14.71 5.86 2.00
N ASP A 12 13.63 5.32 2.56
CA ASP A 12 12.79 4.31 1.93
C ASP A 12 11.40 4.89 1.70
N LYS A 13 11.00 4.99 0.43
CA LYS A 13 9.72 5.56 0.01
C LYS A 13 8.76 4.46 -0.43
N THR A 14 8.61 3.44 0.41
CA THR A 14 7.66 2.34 0.21
C THR A 14 6.31 2.65 0.86
N MET A 15 5.22 2.35 0.17
CA MET A 15 3.85 2.46 0.67
C MET A 15 3.06 1.17 0.44
N PHE A 16 2.25 0.78 1.42
CA PHE A 16 1.33 -0.34 1.29
C PHE A 16 -0.12 0.15 1.25
N ILE A 17 -0.87 -0.31 0.25
CA ILE A 17 -2.28 -0.01 0.06
C ILE A 17 -3.08 -1.26 0.42
N ILE A 18 -3.98 -1.14 1.38
CA ILE A 18 -4.96 -2.18 1.65
C ILE A 18 -6.08 -2.04 0.64
N ALA A 19 -6.33 -3.09 -0.14
CA ALA A 19 -7.40 -3.13 -1.12
C ALA A 19 -8.28 -4.38 -0.91
N ALA A 20 -9.56 -4.27 -1.21
CA ALA A 20 -10.42 -5.43 -1.29
C ALA A 20 -10.05 -6.26 -2.53
N GLY A 21 -9.97 -7.58 -2.39
CA GLY A 21 -9.60 -8.48 -3.50
C GLY A 21 -10.64 -8.55 -4.64
N THR A 22 -11.82 -7.98 -4.42
CA THR A 22 -12.90 -7.87 -5.41
C THR A 22 -12.83 -6.61 -6.25
N LEU A 23 -11.96 -5.65 -5.91
CA LEU A 23 -11.81 -4.42 -6.68
C LEU A 23 -11.15 -4.70 -8.03
N ARG A 24 -11.64 -4.03 -9.08
CA ARG A 24 -11.00 -4.12 -10.39
C ARG A 24 -9.76 -3.23 -10.39
N TYR A 25 -8.78 -3.62 -11.21
CA TYR A 25 -7.53 -2.86 -11.37
C TYR A 25 -7.76 -1.38 -11.75
N LYS A 26 -8.75 -1.12 -12.62
CA LYS A 26 -9.13 0.24 -13.03
C LYS A 26 -9.54 1.13 -11.84
N ASP A 27 -10.09 0.53 -10.79
CA ASP A 27 -10.59 1.27 -9.64
C ASP A 27 -9.44 1.66 -8.68
N ILE A 28 -8.29 0.96 -8.74
CA ILE A 28 -7.13 1.21 -7.86
C ILE A 28 -5.99 1.99 -8.54
N VAL A 29 -5.92 1.99 -9.88
CA VAL A 29 -4.81 2.62 -10.63
C VAL A 29 -4.63 4.11 -10.30
N ASN A 30 -5.74 4.84 -10.16
CA ASN A 30 -5.72 6.27 -9.82
C ASN A 30 -5.05 6.53 -8.45
N VAL A 31 -5.22 5.62 -7.50
CA VAL A 31 -4.61 5.71 -6.16
C VAL A 31 -3.11 5.45 -6.25
N ILE A 32 -2.69 4.50 -7.07
CA ILE A 32 -1.27 4.17 -7.31
C ILE A 32 -0.58 5.36 -7.97
N ASP A 33 -1.22 5.99 -8.96
CA ASP A 33 -0.65 7.15 -9.66
C ASP A 33 -0.54 8.38 -8.74
N ALA A 34 -1.55 8.62 -7.89
CA ALA A 34 -1.47 9.66 -6.86
C ALA A 34 -0.33 9.41 -5.86
N ALA A 35 -0.11 8.16 -5.47
CA ALA A 35 1.00 7.79 -4.59
C ALA A 35 2.36 8.08 -5.22
N ARG A 36 2.54 7.68 -6.48
CA ARG A 36 3.78 7.92 -7.22
C ARG A 36 4.01 9.40 -7.47
N GLY A 37 2.98 10.15 -7.84
CA GLY A 37 3.04 11.62 -7.94
C GLY A 37 3.40 12.32 -6.63
N ALA A 38 3.10 11.69 -5.49
CA ALA A 38 3.48 12.15 -4.16
C ALA A 38 4.90 11.75 -3.74
N GLY A 39 5.69 11.09 -4.59
CA GLY A 39 7.09 10.73 -4.32
C GLY A 39 7.28 9.36 -3.65
N VAL A 40 6.27 8.48 -3.70
CA VAL A 40 6.42 7.07 -3.33
C VAL A 40 7.18 6.34 -4.44
N GLU A 41 8.23 5.59 -4.09
CA GLU A 41 9.06 4.82 -5.01
C GLU A 41 8.54 3.40 -5.22
N LYS A 42 8.02 2.77 -4.16
CA LYS A 42 7.52 1.38 -4.19
C LYS A 42 6.12 1.32 -3.63
N VAL A 43 5.20 0.69 -4.35
CA VAL A 43 3.80 0.51 -3.92
C VAL A 43 3.50 -0.98 -3.82
N GLY A 44 3.18 -1.44 -2.61
CA GLY A 44 2.68 -2.79 -2.37
C GLY A 44 1.16 -2.77 -2.17
N ILE A 45 0.46 -3.78 -2.67
CA ILE A 45 -0.98 -3.97 -2.42
C ILE A 45 -1.15 -5.15 -1.48
N VAL A 46 -1.92 -4.93 -0.42
CA VAL A 46 -2.25 -5.96 0.57
C VAL A 46 -3.75 -6.21 0.50
N THR A 47 -4.12 -7.47 0.26
CA THR A 47 -5.53 -7.88 0.28
C THR A 47 -5.93 -8.37 1.67
N GLU A 48 -7.23 -8.36 1.95
CA GLU A 48 -7.76 -8.92 3.19
C GLU A 48 -7.37 -10.40 3.37
N GLY A 49 -7.35 -11.18 2.28
CA GLY A 49 -6.87 -12.57 2.31
C GLY A 49 -5.40 -12.68 2.75
N MET A 50 -4.53 -11.80 2.23
CA MET A 50 -3.11 -11.75 2.64
C MET A 50 -2.96 -11.38 4.12
N ARG A 51 -3.79 -10.46 4.63
CA ARG A 51 -3.78 -10.10 6.07
C ARG A 51 -4.22 -11.26 6.95
N ARG A 52 -5.27 -11.97 6.55
CA ARG A 52 -5.74 -13.17 7.29
C ARG A 52 -4.69 -14.26 7.28
N ALA A 53 -4.05 -14.51 6.14
CA ALA A 53 -2.95 -15.47 6.03
C ALA A 53 -1.76 -15.07 6.92
N ALA A 54 -1.40 -13.78 6.96
CA ALA A 54 -0.35 -13.28 7.85
C ALA A 54 -0.74 -13.38 9.34
N GLY A 55 -1.99 -13.06 9.69
CA GLY A 55 -2.51 -13.17 11.07
C GLY A 55 -2.58 -14.61 11.59
N ALA A 56 -2.80 -15.60 10.71
CA ALA A 56 -2.70 -17.02 11.06
C ALA A 56 -1.27 -17.44 11.45
N THR A 57 -0.24 -16.64 11.09
CA THR A 57 1.16 -16.92 11.42
C THR A 57 1.58 -16.26 12.75
N THR A 58 0.81 -15.31 13.28
CA THR A 58 1.12 -14.58 14.54
C THR A 58 0.31 -15.09 15.75
N GLY A 59 -0.55 -16.10 15.56
CA GLY A 59 -1.47 -16.63 16.58
C GLY A 59 -1.15 -18.02 17.14
N SER A 60 0.12 -18.45 17.18
CA SER A 60 0.55 -19.60 17.98
C SER A 60 1.53 -19.11 19.04
N ASN A 61 1.01 -18.85 20.23
CA ASN A 61 1.76 -18.83 21.48
C ASN A 61 0.83 -19.25 22.61
#